data_AF-R0M2G7-F1
#
_entry.id   AF-R0M2G7-F1
#
_cell.length_a   1.000
_cell.length_b   1.000
_cell.length_c   1.000
_cell.angle_alpha   90.00
_cell.angle_beta   90.00
_cell.angle_gamma   90.00
#
_symmetry.space_group_name_H-M   'P 1'
#
loop_
_entity.id
_entity.type
_entity.pdbx_description
1 polymer ?
#
loop_
_entity_poly.entity_id
_entity_poly.type
_entity_poly.pdbx_seq_one_letter_code
_entity_poly.pdbx_strand_id
1 'polypeptide(L)'
;MKEDHLTFVKLFKNKVMMYKKKYKLENLMKSKLNKQVLLKTILKMKQEEKLQKKGKLPLKEFVFTLSKGDDCYFELLKIGKLVDCDFEKWHNNEFIYPIGYKSRRIYIPYNSKGKKMEYECEITEEGKIIKSEDGKIWSGADLWVNFTKCFPSNFEFKNIEHFFGLNYKPIVHKIEKLGDLSNFGEYVLYEDRKSK
;
A
#
# COMPACT_ATOMS: atom_id res chain seq x y z
N MET A 1 -39.53 71.21 25.57
CA MET A 1 -39.53 71.14 24.08
C MET A 1 -38.16 70.89 23.44
N LYS A 2 -37.06 71.56 23.80
CA LYS A 2 -35.73 71.30 23.18
C LYS A 2 -35.07 69.98 23.64
N GLU A 3 -35.28 69.56 24.89
CA GLU A 3 -34.70 68.32 25.44
C GLU A 3 -35.35 67.05 24.90
N ASP A 4 -36.67 67.04 24.69
CA ASP A 4 -37.40 65.91 24.12
C ASP A 4 -36.95 65.59 22.70
N HIS A 5 -36.69 66.62 21.90
CA HIS A 5 -36.17 66.49 20.54
C HIS A 5 -34.75 65.92 20.52
N LEU A 6 -33.89 66.33 21.46
CA LEU A 6 -32.51 65.81 21.55
C LEU A 6 -32.50 64.31 21.92
N THR A 7 -33.39 63.93 22.82
CA THR A 7 -33.57 62.55 23.30
C THR A 7 -34.11 61.66 22.18
N PHE A 8 -35.11 62.14 21.43
CA PHE A 8 -35.64 61.46 20.24
C PHE A 8 -34.56 61.22 19.18
N VAL A 9 -33.75 62.23 18.85
CA VAL A 9 -32.67 62.10 17.86
C VAL A 9 -31.62 61.07 18.30
N LYS A 10 -31.26 61.03 19.58
CA LYS A 10 -30.34 60.01 20.12
C LYS A 10 -30.93 58.60 20.01
N LEU A 11 -32.19 58.41 20.41
CA LEU A 11 -32.89 57.14 20.33
C LEU A 11 -33.02 56.65 18.87
N PHE A 12 -33.35 57.55 17.96
CA PHE A 12 -33.45 57.24 16.54
C PHE A 12 -32.10 56.83 15.93
N LYS A 13 -31.03 57.58 16.23
CA LYS A 13 -29.66 57.21 15.80
C LYS A 13 -29.24 55.84 16.36
N ASN A 14 -29.53 55.56 17.63
CA ASN A 14 -29.26 54.26 18.24
C ASN A 14 -30.04 53.13 17.56
N LYS A 15 -31.33 53.34 17.27
CA LYS A 15 -32.17 52.37 16.56
C LYS A 15 -31.57 52.04 15.18
N VAL A 16 -31.21 53.05 14.40
CA VAL A 16 -30.57 52.88 13.08
C VAL A 16 -29.23 52.13 13.20
N MET A 17 -28.42 52.45 14.22
CA MET A 17 -27.15 51.76 14.48
C MET A 17 -27.37 50.28 14.80
N MET A 18 -28.36 49.96 15.63
CA MET A 18 -28.71 48.59 15.98
C MET A 18 -29.19 47.80 14.77
N TYR A 19 -30.01 48.40 13.89
CA TYR A 19 -30.43 47.77 12.63
C TYR A 19 -29.24 47.44 11.73
N LYS A 20 -28.28 48.38 11.58
CA LYS A 20 -27.06 48.13 10.79
C LYS A 20 -26.20 47.01 11.40
N LYS A 21 -26.08 46.94 12.73
CA LYS A 21 -25.37 45.86 13.42
C LYS A 21 -26.05 44.51 13.21
N LYS A 22 -27.37 44.45 13.37
CA LYS A 22 -28.18 43.23 13.13
C LYS A 22 -27.96 42.70 11.72
N TYR A 23 -28.08 43.57 10.71
CA TYR A 23 -27.90 43.18 9.31
C TYR A 23 -26.49 42.64 9.02
N LYS A 24 -25.45 43.25 9.60
CA LYS A 24 -24.07 42.75 9.49
C LYS A 24 -23.92 41.36 10.12
N LEU A 25 -24.49 41.15 11.30
CA LEU A 25 -24.47 39.86 12.00
C LEU A 25 -25.19 38.75 11.22
N GLU A 26 -26.36 39.05 10.66
CA GLU A 26 -27.13 38.12 9.83
C GLU A 26 -26.34 37.68 8.58
N ASN A 27 -25.71 38.63 7.89
CA ASN A 27 -24.85 38.30 6.74
C ASN A 27 -23.63 37.46 7.13
N LEU A 28 -23.03 37.76 8.28
CA LEU A 28 -21.88 37.03 8.79
C LEU A 28 -22.26 35.58 9.15
N MET A 29 -23.41 35.38 9.81
CA MET A 29 -23.98 34.06 10.07
C MET A 29 -24.27 33.30 8.78
N LYS A 30 -24.91 33.94 7.79
CA LYS A 30 -25.21 33.32 6.49
C LYS A 30 -23.93 32.86 5.78
N SER A 31 -22.87 33.67 5.81
CA SER A 31 -21.57 33.29 5.23
C SER A 31 -20.92 32.09 5.95
N LYS A 32 -21.00 32.04 7.28
CA LYS A 32 -20.45 30.93 8.09
C LYS A 32 -21.22 29.64 7.85
N LEU A 33 -22.55 29.73 7.73
CA LEU A 33 -23.41 28.59 7.41
C LEU A 33 -23.06 28.01 6.04
N ASN A 34 -22.92 28.87 5.02
CA ASN A 34 -22.51 28.43 3.67
C ASN A 34 -21.13 27.74 3.69
N LYS A 35 -20.17 28.28 4.43
CA LYS A 35 -18.85 27.64 4.61
C LYS A 35 -18.97 26.27 5.28
N GLN A 36 -19.81 26.12 6.30
CA GLN A 36 -20.02 24.82 6.95
C GLN A 36 -20.67 23.80 6.02
N VAL A 37 -21.66 24.21 5.21
CA VAL A 37 -22.30 23.34 4.21
C VAL A 37 -21.26 22.87 3.19
N LEU A 38 -20.46 23.78 2.64
CA LEU A 38 -19.39 23.44 1.71
C LEU A 38 -18.38 22.45 2.32
N LEU A 39 -17.97 22.67 3.57
CA LEU A 39 -17.03 21.77 4.27
C LEU A 39 -17.61 20.37 4.44
N LYS A 40 -18.90 20.26 4.82
CA LYS A 40 -19.60 18.98 4.94
C LYS A 40 -19.66 18.25 3.60
N THR A 41 -19.91 18.97 2.50
CA THR A 41 -19.91 18.38 1.15
C THR A 41 -18.52 17.87 0.75
N ILE A 42 -17.47 18.66 0.98
CA ILE A 42 -16.08 18.24 0.70
C ILE A 42 -15.70 17.00 1.52
N LEU A 43 -16.11 16.93 2.80
CA LEU A 43 -15.85 15.77 3.64
C LEU A 43 -16.56 14.51 3.12
N LYS A 44 -17.82 14.63 2.68
CA LYS A 44 -18.55 13.51 2.05
C LYS A 44 -17.87 13.04 0.77
N MET A 45 -17.50 13.97 -0.13
CA MET A 45 -16.80 13.63 -1.37
C MET A 45 -15.46 12.92 -1.08
N LYS A 46 -14.67 13.38 -0.11
CA LYS A 46 -13.43 12.69 0.30
C LYS A 46 -13.68 11.32 0.91
N GLN A 47 -14.79 11.13 1.61
CA GLN A 47 -15.17 9.84 2.20
C GLN A 47 -15.60 8.85 1.12
N GLU A 48 -16.35 9.31 0.12
CA GLU A 48 -16.74 8.55 -1.08
C GLU A 48 -15.52 8.21 -1.95
N GLU A 49 -14.58 9.14 -2.16
CA GLU A 49 -13.30 8.86 -2.83
C GLU A 49 -12.46 7.82 -2.08
N LYS A 50 -12.45 7.85 -0.73
CA LYS A 50 -11.79 6.82 0.08
C LYS A 50 -12.48 5.46 -0.06
N LEU A 51 -13.81 5.43 -0.21
CA LEU A 51 -14.57 4.19 -0.42
C LEU A 51 -14.38 3.63 -1.84
N GLN A 52 -14.34 4.49 -2.86
CA GLN A 52 -14.04 4.09 -4.23
C GLN A 52 -12.58 3.63 -4.41
N LYS A 53 -11.62 4.28 -3.73
CA LYS A 53 -10.22 3.80 -3.67
C LYS A 53 -10.07 2.50 -2.88
N LYS A 54 -10.92 2.25 -1.88
CA LYS A 54 -10.99 0.95 -1.18
C LYS A 54 -11.51 -0.21 -2.05
N GLY A 55 -12.11 0.05 -3.20
CA GLY A 55 -12.49 -0.97 -4.18
C GLY A 55 -11.31 -1.58 -4.95
N LYS A 56 -10.09 -1.02 -4.82
CA LYS A 56 -8.84 -1.53 -5.40
C LYS A 56 -7.67 -1.41 -4.42
N LEU A 57 -7.85 -1.75 -3.15
CA LEU A 57 -6.70 -2.17 -2.35
C LEU A 57 -6.79 -3.68 -2.19
N PRO A 58 -5.81 -4.48 -2.68
CA PRO A 58 -5.68 -5.83 -2.16
C PRO A 58 -5.56 -5.70 -0.65
N LEU A 59 -6.26 -6.56 0.08
CA LEU A 59 -6.08 -6.74 1.52
C LEU A 59 -4.58 -6.69 1.78
N LYS A 60 -4.09 -5.62 2.40
CA LYS A 60 -2.69 -5.55 2.84
C LYS A 60 -2.56 -6.58 3.94
N GLU A 61 -2.24 -7.80 3.55
CA GLU A 61 -2.12 -8.88 4.49
C GLU A 61 -0.97 -8.52 5.43
N PHE A 62 0.25 -8.24 4.95
CA PHE A 62 1.38 -7.91 5.85
C PHE A 62 2.46 -7.03 5.19
N VAL A 63 2.90 -5.98 5.89
CA VAL A 63 4.05 -5.14 5.52
C VAL A 63 5.27 -5.51 6.36
N PHE A 64 6.42 -5.79 5.74
CA PHE A 64 7.68 -6.03 6.44
C PHE A 64 8.81 -5.18 5.87
N THR A 65 9.38 -4.30 6.68
CA THR A 65 10.63 -3.63 6.31
C THR A 65 11.78 -4.62 6.50
N LEU A 66 12.25 -5.25 5.42
CA LEU A 66 13.44 -6.11 5.44
C LEU A 66 14.69 -5.23 5.54
N SER A 67 15.04 -4.80 6.75
CA SER A 67 16.18 -3.91 6.97
C SER A 67 17.48 -4.70 7.11
N LYS A 68 18.27 -4.71 6.02
CA LYS A 68 19.71 -4.44 6.11
C LYS A 68 19.96 -3.15 5.32
N GLY A 69 19.62 -2.01 5.93
CA GLY A 69 19.69 -0.68 5.32
C GLY A 69 18.32 -0.09 4.96
N ASP A 70 18.24 1.24 4.94
CA ASP A 70 17.03 2.05 4.68
C ASP A 70 16.48 1.93 3.25
N ASP A 71 17.00 1.02 2.43
CA ASP A 71 16.87 1.06 0.97
C ASP A 71 15.99 -0.03 0.35
N CYS A 72 15.56 -1.02 1.13
CA CYS A 72 14.65 -2.05 0.64
C CYS A 72 13.39 -2.18 1.49
N TYR A 73 12.22 -2.09 0.85
CA TYR A 73 10.93 -2.33 1.47
C TYR A 73 10.27 -3.55 0.84
N PHE A 74 9.62 -4.38 1.65
CA PHE A 74 8.94 -5.58 1.21
C PHE A 74 7.52 -5.67 1.80
N GLU A 75 6.59 -6.20 1.04
CA GLU A 75 5.22 -6.40 1.47
C GLU A 75 4.68 -7.68 0.85
N LEU A 76 4.02 -8.50 1.66
CA LEU A 76 3.27 -9.64 1.18
C LEU A 76 1.86 -9.15 0.82
N LEU A 77 1.48 -9.31 -0.45
CA LEU A 77 0.15 -8.94 -0.96
C LEU A 77 -0.82 -10.12 -0.89
N LYS A 78 -0.35 -11.33 -1.21
CA LYS A 78 -1.14 -12.55 -1.19
C LYS A 78 -0.23 -13.76 -0.98
N ILE A 79 -0.58 -14.64 -0.03
CA ILE A 79 0.24 -15.84 0.23
C ILE A 79 0.07 -16.95 -0.82
N GLY A 80 -1.08 -17.00 -1.51
CA GLY A 80 -1.38 -18.06 -2.49
C GLY A 80 -1.94 -19.34 -1.85
N LYS A 81 -1.91 -20.44 -2.59
CA LYS A 81 -2.35 -21.77 -2.15
C LYS A 81 -1.31 -22.83 -2.52
N LEU A 82 -1.28 -23.91 -1.75
CA LEU A 82 -0.53 -25.11 -2.13
C LEU A 82 -1.22 -25.77 -3.33
N VAL A 83 -0.43 -26.51 -4.10
CA VAL A 83 -0.93 -27.30 -5.22
C VAL A 83 -1.55 -28.60 -4.74
N ASP A 84 -2.53 -29.09 -5.50
CA ASP A 84 -3.16 -30.39 -5.27
C ASP A 84 -2.51 -31.51 -6.11
N CYS A 85 -1.61 -31.15 -7.05
CA CYS A 85 -0.92 -32.07 -7.96
C CYS A 85 0.47 -31.53 -8.38
N ASP A 86 1.30 -32.38 -9.02
CA ASP A 86 2.62 -32.01 -9.56
C ASP A 86 3.60 -31.41 -8.53
N PHE A 87 3.56 -31.88 -7.28
CA PHE A 87 4.30 -31.32 -6.14
C PHE A 87 5.79 -31.07 -6.41
N GLU A 88 6.46 -31.95 -7.17
CA GLU A 88 7.88 -31.84 -7.54
C GLU A 88 8.25 -30.50 -8.19
N LYS A 89 7.34 -29.88 -8.95
CA LYS A 89 7.59 -28.60 -9.62
C LYS A 89 7.40 -27.38 -8.70
N TRP A 90 6.72 -27.58 -7.57
CA TRP A 90 6.26 -26.51 -6.68
C TRP A 90 7.03 -26.44 -5.37
N HIS A 91 8.16 -27.13 -5.28
CA HIS A 91 9.11 -26.94 -4.20
C HIS A 91 10.54 -27.24 -4.65
N ASN A 92 11.47 -26.91 -3.76
CA ASN A 92 12.77 -27.53 -3.67
C ASN A 92 13.07 -27.78 -2.18
N ASN A 93 14.29 -28.19 -1.87
CA ASN A 93 14.68 -28.55 -0.52
C ASN A 93 14.51 -27.42 0.51
N GLU A 94 14.47 -26.16 0.06
CA GLU A 94 14.42 -24.96 0.90
C GLU A 94 13.15 -24.12 0.75
N PHE A 95 12.41 -24.23 -0.34
CA PHE A 95 11.32 -23.32 -0.66
C PHE A 95 10.13 -24.08 -1.21
N ILE A 96 8.94 -23.69 -0.77
CA ILE A 96 7.68 -24.06 -1.41
C ILE A 96 7.21 -22.85 -2.22
N TYR A 97 6.60 -23.10 -3.37
CA TYR A 97 6.11 -22.11 -4.31
C TYR A 97 4.58 -22.13 -4.37
N PRO A 98 3.87 -21.36 -3.52
CA PRO A 98 2.41 -21.32 -3.56
C PRO A 98 1.91 -20.65 -4.84
N ILE A 99 0.91 -21.25 -5.48
CA ILE A 99 0.26 -20.66 -6.66
C ILE A 99 -0.57 -19.45 -6.24
N GLY A 100 -0.42 -18.36 -6.97
CA GLY A 100 -1.07 -17.08 -6.69
C GLY A 100 -0.39 -16.30 -5.56
N TYR A 101 0.83 -16.69 -5.17
CA TYR A 101 1.67 -15.88 -4.30
C TYR A 101 1.95 -14.53 -4.98
N LYS A 102 1.77 -13.44 -4.25
CA LYS A 102 2.11 -12.08 -4.68
C LYS A 102 2.82 -11.34 -3.57
N SER A 103 3.94 -10.74 -3.90
CA SER A 103 4.67 -9.83 -3.03
C SER A 103 5.06 -8.57 -3.78
N ARG A 104 5.24 -7.49 -3.03
CA ARG A 104 5.73 -6.22 -3.53
C ARG A 104 7.07 -5.90 -2.89
N ARG A 105 8.01 -5.41 -3.69
CA ARG A 105 9.31 -4.93 -3.23
C ARG A 105 9.60 -3.56 -3.80
N ILE A 106 10.02 -2.62 -2.95
CA ILE A 106 10.59 -1.35 -3.39
C ILE A 106 12.10 -1.48 -3.26
N TYR A 107 12.80 -1.31 -4.37
CA TYR A 107 14.25 -1.46 -4.46
C TYR A 107 14.84 -0.45 -5.46
N ILE A 108 16.15 -0.48 -5.67
CA ILE A 108 16.81 0.37 -6.67
C ILE A 108 16.17 0.16 -8.06
N PRO A 109 16.07 1.22 -8.89
CA PRO A 109 15.50 1.11 -10.24
C PRO A 109 16.46 0.39 -11.20
N TYR A 110 15.93 -0.54 -12.00
CA TYR A 110 16.70 -1.31 -12.98
C TYR A 110 17.23 -0.44 -14.14
N ASN A 111 16.61 0.72 -14.37
CA ASN A 111 16.94 1.64 -15.45
C ASN A 111 17.82 2.81 -14.98
N SER A 112 18.28 2.79 -13.73
CA SER A 112 19.06 3.86 -13.07
C SER A 112 18.36 5.23 -13.07
N LYS A 113 17.05 5.30 -13.33
CA LYS A 113 16.26 6.52 -13.28
C LYS A 113 15.52 6.59 -11.95
N GLY A 114 15.90 7.56 -11.11
CA GLY A 114 15.24 7.81 -9.84
C GLY A 114 15.92 7.13 -8.64
N LYS A 115 15.29 7.25 -7.47
CA LYS A 115 15.85 6.73 -6.20
C LYS A 115 15.42 5.30 -5.89
N LYS A 116 14.15 4.96 -6.15
CA LYS A 116 13.54 3.66 -5.86
C LYS A 116 12.46 3.35 -6.90
N MET A 117 12.18 2.08 -7.10
CA MET A 117 11.16 1.56 -8.00
C MET A 117 10.42 0.40 -7.33
N GLU A 118 9.11 0.31 -7.59
CA GLU A 118 8.28 -0.79 -7.16
C GLU A 118 8.41 -1.98 -8.14
N TYR A 119 8.53 -3.18 -7.55
CA TYR A 119 8.52 -4.46 -8.25
C TYR A 119 7.45 -5.36 -7.62
N GLU A 120 6.50 -5.82 -8.43
CA GLU A 120 5.55 -6.87 -8.07
C GLU A 120 6.13 -8.22 -8.49
N CYS A 121 6.16 -9.16 -7.55
CA CYS A 121 6.63 -10.53 -7.76
C CYS A 121 5.44 -11.46 -7.63
N GLU A 122 5.28 -12.38 -8.58
CA GLU A 122 4.14 -13.29 -8.63
C GLU A 122 4.59 -14.72 -8.95
N ILE A 123 3.96 -15.70 -8.32
CA ILE A 123 4.07 -17.11 -8.67
C ILE A 123 2.73 -17.54 -9.26
N THR A 124 2.74 -17.87 -10.56
CA THR A 124 1.58 -18.33 -11.32
C THR A 124 1.77 -19.81 -11.71
N GLU A 125 0.73 -20.43 -12.26
CA GLU A 125 0.79 -21.77 -12.86
C GLU A 125 1.84 -21.86 -13.99
N GLU A 126 2.07 -20.78 -14.71
CA GLU A 126 3.04 -20.69 -15.81
C GLU A 126 4.47 -20.42 -15.32
N GLY A 127 4.64 -20.09 -14.04
CA GLY A 127 5.93 -19.84 -13.41
C GLY A 127 6.01 -18.51 -12.66
N LYS A 128 7.25 -18.10 -12.38
CA LYS A 128 7.58 -16.90 -11.60
C LYS A 128 7.63 -15.68 -12.52
N ILE A 129 7.15 -14.54 -12.04
CA ILE A 129 7.09 -13.27 -12.78
C ILE A 129 7.57 -12.13 -11.89
N ILE A 130 8.37 -11.21 -12.43
CA ILE A 130 8.67 -9.90 -11.83
C ILE A 130 8.12 -8.83 -12.76
N LYS A 131 7.41 -7.85 -12.22
CA LYS A 131 6.89 -6.69 -12.95
C LYS A 131 7.31 -5.40 -12.26
N SER A 132 7.89 -4.46 -13.00
CA SER A 132 8.21 -3.13 -12.48
C SER A 132 7.03 -2.17 -12.57
N GLU A 133 7.12 -1.08 -11.81
CA GLU A 133 6.17 0.04 -11.80
C GLU A 133 5.91 0.63 -13.19
N ASP A 134 6.95 0.73 -14.03
CA ASP A 134 6.86 1.25 -15.41
C ASP A 134 6.38 0.22 -16.43
N GLY A 135 6.02 -1.00 -15.98
CA GLY A 135 5.38 -2.03 -16.79
C GLY A 135 6.33 -3.01 -17.48
N LYS A 136 7.64 -2.95 -17.23
CA LYS A 136 8.56 -4.00 -17.70
C LYS A 136 8.29 -5.30 -16.95
N ILE A 137 8.31 -6.41 -17.68
CA ILE A 137 8.03 -7.75 -17.16
C ILE A 137 9.23 -8.65 -17.44
N TRP A 138 9.62 -9.42 -16.42
CA TRP A 138 10.57 -10.52 -16.55
C TRP A 138 9.85 -11.83 -16.21
N SER A 139 9.91 -12.79 -17.13
CA SER A 139 9.31 -14.12 -17.03
C SER A 139 10.20 -15.17 -17.70
N GLY A 140 9.87 -16.45 -17.53
CA GLY A 140 10.57 -17.58 -18.16
C GLY A 140 11.76 -18.13 -17.37
N ALA A 141 12.43 -19.13 -17.93
CA ALA A 141 13.51 -19.87 -17.25
C ALA A 141 14.70 -18.98 -16.85
N ASP A 142 15.09 -18.04 -17.71
CA ASP A 142 16.21 -17.12 -17.48
C ASP A 142 15.81 -15.82 -16.77
N LEU A 143 14.61 -15.76 -16.17
CA LEU A 143 14.08 -14.56 -15.51
C LEU A 143 15.11 -13.95 -14.57
N TRP A 144 15.70 -14.76 -13.69
CA TRP A 144 16.60 -14.25 -12.65
C TRP A 144 17.87 -13.64 -13.24
N VAL A 145 18.45 -14.32 -14.23
CA VAL A 145 19.65 -13.86 -14.94
C VAL A 145 19.34 -12.56 -15.69
N ASN A 146 18.20 -12.47 -16.37
CA ASN A 146 17.80 -11.29 -17.13
C ASN A 146 17.43 -10.10 -16.22
N PHE A 147 16.86 -10.37 -15.05
CA PHE A 147 16.56 -9.37 -14.04
C PHE A 147 17.84 -8.79 -13.43
N THR A 148 18.72 -9.64 -12.92
CA THR A 148 19.98 -9.25 -12.26
C THR A 148 20.94 -8.50 -13.18
N LYS A 149 21.00 -8.83 -14.48
CA LYS A 149 21.77 -8.08 -15.49
C LYS A 149 21.40 -6.59 -15.59
N CYS A 150 20.20 -6.21 -15.15
CA CYS A 150 19.79 -4.80 -15.16
C CYS A 150 20.35 -4.00 -13.97
N PHE A 151 21.00 -4.64 -13.01
CA PHE A 151 21.51 -4.00 -11.80
C PHE A 151 23.05 -3.99 -11.79
N PRO A 152 23.67 -3.00 -11.13
CA PRO A 152 25.11 -2.98 -10.93
C PRO A 152 25.57 -4.14 -10.01
N SER A 153 26.88 -4.38 -9.97
CA SER A 153 27.54 -5.53 -9.33
C SER A 153 27.22 -5.74 -7.84
N ASN A 154 26.65 -4.76 -7.15
CA ASN A 154 26.31 -4.81 -5.73
C ASN A 154 24.87 -5.27 -5.46
N PHE A 155 24.42 -6.28 -6.19
CA PHE A 155 23.07 -6.81 -6.04
C PHE A 155 22.98 -7.73 -4.81
N GLU A 156 22.13 -7.37 -3.84
CA GLU A 156 22.13 -7.98 -2.49
C GLU A 156 21.42 -9.34 -2.42
N PHE A 157 20.60 -9.67 -3.41
CA PHE A 157 19.81 -10.90 -3.41
C PHE A 157 20.56 -12.04 -4.10
N LYS A 158 20.74 -13.16 -3.38
CA LYS A 158 21.43 -14.36 -3.87
C LYS A 158 20.66 -15.07 -5.00
N ASN A 159 19.34 -15.18 -4.84
CA ASN A 159 18.45 -15.90 -5.76
C ASN A 159 17.08 -15.22 -5.83
N ILE A 160 16.26 -15.71 -6.77
CA ILE A 160 14.91 -15.18 -7.00
C ILE A 160 14.02 -15.36 -5.77
N GLU A 161 14.16 -16.47 -5.04
CA GLU A 161 13.41 -16.76 -3.82
C GLU A 161 13.67 -15.71 -2.73
N HIS A 162 14.92 -15.25 -2.60
CA HIS A 162 15.28 -14.17 -1.69
C HIS A 162 14.64 -12.84 -2.11
N PHE A 163 14.62 -12.54 -3.41
CA PHE A 163 13.95 -11.33 -3.90
C PHE A 163 12.43 -11.41 -3.67
N PHE A 164 11.82 -12.57 -3.84
CA PHE A 164 10.39 -12.80 -3.56
C PHE A 164 10.09 -12.82 -2.06
N GLY A 165 11.11 -12.87 -1.19
CA GLY A 165 10.93 -12.92 0.26
C GLY A 165 10.52 -14.30 0.79
N LEU A 166 10.68 -15.36 -0.02
CA LEU A 166 10.36 -16.74 0.38
C LEU A 166 11.34 -17.30 1.41
N ASN A 167 12.46 -16.63 1.66
CA ASN A 167 13.40 -16.97 2.74
C ASN A 167 13.08 -16.25 4.07
N TYR A 168 12.08 -15.37 4.08
CA TYR A 168 11.75 -14.61 5.28
C TYR A 168 10.94 -15.45 6.26
N LYS A 169 11.46 -15.63 7.49
CA LYS A 169 10.89 -16.55 8.49
C LYS A 169 9.36 -16.44 8.66
N PRO A 170 8.76 -15.24 8.84
CA PRO A 170 7.30 -15.11 8.90
C PRO A 170 6.54 -15.56 7.65
N ILE A 171 7.14 -15.46 6.45
CA ILE A 171 6.52 -15.95 5.21
C ILE A 171 6.63 -17.46 5.16
N VAL A 172 7.81 -18.03 5.44
CA VAL A 172 8.00 -19.48 5.40
C VAL A 172 7.00 -20.17 6.33
N HIS A 173 6.90 -19.71 7.58
CA HIS A 173 5.94 -20.24 8.54
C HIS A 173 4.48 -20.12 8.10
N LYS A 174 4.14 -19.13 7.28
CA LYS A 174 2.78 -19.02 6.74
C LYS A 174 2.53 -20.01 5.62
N ILE A 175 3.51 -20.16 4.73
CA ILE A 175 3.44 -21.14 3.64
C ILE A 175 3.29 -22.53 4.24
N GLU A 176 4.08 -22.85 5.26
CA GLU A 176 4.02 -24.13 5.97
C GLU A 176 2.68 -24.38 6.68
N LYS A 177 1.95 -23.32 7.03
CA LYS A 177 0.62 -23.41 7.67
C LYS A 177 -0.54 -23.46 6.68
N LEU A 178 -0.29 -23.41 5.37
CA LEU A 178 -1.36 -23.43 4.36
C LEU A 178 -2.04 -24.80 4.25
N GLY A 179 -1.36 -25.88 4.62
CA GLY A 179 -1.91 -27.23 4.49
C GLY A 179 -0.91 -28.31 4.89
N ASP A 180 -1.23 -29.54 4.52
CA ASP A 180 -0.35 -30.68 4.74
C ASP A 180 0.87 -30.63 3.81
N LEU A 181 2.05 -30.77 4.39
CA LEU A 181 3.33 -30.74 3.68
C LEU A 181 3.88 -32.13 3.38
N SER A 182 3.19 -33.19 3.79
CA SER A 182 3.62 -34.59 3.60
C SER A 182 3.89 -34.96 2.14
N ASN A 183 3.23 -34.28 1.19
CA ASN A 183 3.41 -34.49 -0.25
C ASN A 183 4.62 -33.74 -0.84
N PHE A 184 5.25 -32.83 -0.10
CA PHE A 184 6.43 -32.08 -0.52
C PHE A 184 7.71 -32.78 -0.02
N GLY A 185 7.96 -33.98 -0.54
CA GLY A 185 8.91 -34.94 0.04
C GLY A 185 10.34 -34.45 0.24
N GLU A 186 10.89 -33.62 -0.67
CA GLU A 186 12.26 -33.11 -0.54
C GLU A 186 12.35 -31.85 0.33
N TYR A 187 11.21 -31.23 0.67
CA TYR A 187 11.18 -30.00 1.43
C TYR A 187 11.55 -30.22 2.89
N VAL A 188 12.51 -29.43 3.38
CA VAL A 188 12.86 -29.43 4.81
C VAL A 188 12.17 -28.26 5.51
N LEU A 189 11.42 -28.54 6.58
CA LEU A 189 10.77 -27.52 7.39
C LEU A 189 11.77 -26.48 7.90
N TYR A 190 11.35 -25.22 7.98
CA TYR A 190 12.19 -24.11 8.39
C TYR A 190 12.83 -24.30 9.77
N GLU A 191 12.08 -24.83 10.73
CA GLU A 191 12.58 -25.06 12.10
C GLU A 191 13.56 -26.26 12.17
N ASP A 192 13.48 -27.20 11.24
CA ASP A 192 14.36 -28.37 11.16
C ASP A 192 15.67 -28.07 10.41
N ARG A 193 15.73 -26.92 9.72
CA ARG A 193 16.97 -26.35 9.18
C ARG A 193 17.81 -25.76 10.32
N LYS A 194 18.19 -26.57 11.31
CA LYS A 194 19.14 -26.15 12.33
C LYS A 194 20.42 -25.66 11.63
N SER A 195 20.83 -24.45 12.00
CA SER A 195 22.00 -23.70 11.53
C SER A 195 23.12 -24.61 11.01
N LYS A 196 23.17 -24.81 9.69
CA LYS A 196 24.42 -25.15 9.01
C LYS A 196 25.26 -23.90 8.85
#